data_AF-U4R3P0-F1
#
_entry.id   AF-U4R3P0-F1
#
_cell.length_a   1.000
_cell.length_b   1.000
_cell.length_c   1.000
_cell.angle_alpha   90.00
_cell.angle_beta   90.00
_cell.angle_gamma   90.00
#
_symmetry.space_group_name_H-M   'P 1'
#
loop_
_entity.id
_entity.type
_entity.pdbx_description
1 polymer ?
#
loop_
_entity_poly.entity_id
_entity_poly.type
_entity_poly.pdbx_seq_one_letter_code
_entity_poly.pdbx_strand_id
1 'polypeptide(L)' 'MTTVLITHNAVIADIADKIIKIKNGTVVDVIRNKNPKKAAEIVW' A
#
# COMPACT_ATOMS: atom_id res chain seq x y z
N MET A 1 -14.21 -1.93 10.21
CA MET A 1 -13.71 -3.11 9.49
C MET A 1 -12.29 -2.80 9.02
N THR A 2 -11.35 -3.73 9.16
CA THR A 2 -9.95 -3.53 8.75
C THR A 2 -9.62 -4.51 7.63
N THR A 3 -9.05 -4.02 6.54
CA THR A 3 -8.66 -4.82 5.37
C THR A 3 -7.15 -4.76 5.21
N VAL A 4 -6.53 -5.90 4.93
CA VAL A 4 -5.10 -6.00 4.61
C VAL A 4 -4.96 -6.54 3.20
N LEU A 5 -4.20 -5.84 2.37
CA LEU A 5 -3.90 -6.21 0.99
C LEU A 5 -2.40 -6.42 0.84
N ILE A 6 -2.00 -7.56 0.29
CA ILE A 6 -0.60 -7.88 0.00
C ILE A 6 -0.44 -7.88 -1.52
N THR A 7 0.52 -7.11 -2.02
CA THR A 7 0.74 -6.95 -3.46
C THR A 7 2.22 -6.66 -3.74
N HIS A 8 2.70 -7.15 -4.88
CA HIS A 8 3.99 -6.75 -5.45
C HIS A 8 3.86 -5.53 -6.39
N ASN A 9 2.64 -5.14 -6.76
CA ASN A 9 2.40 -3.96 -7.58
C ASN A 9 2.36 -2.71 -6.69
N ALA A 10 3.40 -1.89 -6.79
CA ALA A 10 3.55 -0.68 -5.99
C ALA A 10 2.40 0.33 -6.22
N VAL A 11 1.80 0.38 -7.41
CA VAL A 11 0.72 1.33 -7.71
C VAL A 11 -0.51 1.07 -6.83
N ILE A 12 -0.82 -0.20 -6.58
CA ILE A 12 -1.96 -0.58 -5.72
C ILE A 12 -1.77 -0.06 -4.28
N ALA A 13 -0.53 0.13 -3.82
CA ALA A 13 -0.27 0.67 -2.48
C ALA A 13 -0.80 2.11 -2.30
N ASP A 14 -0.99 2.86 -3.39
CA ASP A 14 -1.49 4.25 -3.34
C ASP A 14 -2.91 4.35 -2.76
N ILE A 15 -3.70 3.27 -2.78
CA ILE A 15 -5.06 3.25 -2.21
C ILE A 15 -5.07 2.97 -0.71
N ALA A 16 -3.95 2.52 -0.13
CA ALA A 16 -3.89 2.07 1.25
C ALA A 16 -3.61 3.24 2.21
N ASP A 17 -4.27 3.24 3.38
CA ASP A 17 -4.01 4.20 4.45
C ASP A 17 -2.61 4.04 5.08
N LYS A 18 -2.13 2.79 5.14
CA LYS A 18 -0.81 2.44 5.65
C LYS A 18 -0.16 1.43 4.71
N ILE A 19 1.09 1.70 4.34
CA ILE A 19 1.89 0.88 3.45
C ILE A 19 3.06 0.33 4.27
N ILE A 20 3.22 -0.99 4.29
CA ILE A 20 4.35 -1.67 4.93
C ILE A 20 5.15 -2.34 3.83
N LYS A 21 6.39 -1.90 3.62
CA LYS A 21 7.28 -2.52 2.62
C LYS A 21 8.08 -3.63 3.26
N ILE A 22 8.09 -4.78 2.62
CA ILE A 22 8.82 -5.97 3.07
C ILE A 22 9.89 -6.30 2.05
N LYS A 23 11.08 -6.62 2.54
CA LYS A 23 12.19 -7.15 1.74
C LYS A 23 12.94 -8.19 2.55
N ASN A 24 13.20 -9.36 1.94
CA ASN A 24 13.92 -10.47 2.57
C ASN A 24 13.31 -10.91 3.92
N GLY A 25 11.97 -10.92 4.02
CA GLY A 25 11.26 -11.32 5.23
C GLY A 25 11.21 -10.26 6.35
N THR A 26 11.84 -9.11 6.15
CA THR A 26 11.91 -8.03 7.15
C THR A 26 11.15 -6.79 6.68
N VAL A 27 10.54 -6.07 7.62
CA VAL A 27 9.95 -4.74 7.35
C VAL A 27 11.08 -3.75 7.14
N VAL A 28 11.09 -3.13 5.95
CA VAL A 28 12.11 -2.13 5.59
C VAL A 28 11.58 -0.71 5.61
N ASP A 29 10.25 -0.53 5.61
CA ASP A 29 9.61 0.80 5.60
C ASP A 29 8.16 0.70 6.08
N VAL A 30 7.69 1.75 6.76
CA VAL A 30 6.30 1.91 7.17
C VAL A 30 5.85 3.34 6.90
N ILE A 31 4.94 3.49 5.95
CA ILE A 31 4.45 4.78 5.47
C ILE A 31 2.98 4.92 5.86
N ARG A 32 2.61 6.07 6.41
CA ARG A 32 1.20 6.48 6.54
C ARG A 32 0.84 7.36 5.35
N ASN A 33 -0.06 6.88 4.51
CA ASN A 33 -0.52 7.62 3.34
C ASN A 33 -1.54 8.66 3.79
N LYS A 34 -1.20 9.95 3.64
CA LYS A 34 -2.08 11.06 4.07
C LYS A 34 -3.23 11.32 3.11
N ASN A 35 -3.11 10.86 1.86
CA ASN A 35 -4.13 11.07 0.83
C ASN A 35 -4.25 9.80 -0.04
N PRO A 36 -4.90 8.74 0.47
CA PRO A 36 -5.12 7.52 -0.30
C PRO A 36 -5.93 7.82 -1.56
N LYS A 37 -5.46 7.30 -2.71
CA LYS A 37 -6.21 7.37 -3.96
C LYS A 37 -7.44 6.49 -3.88
N LYS A 38 -8.51 6.87 -4.56
CA LYS A 38 -9.63 5.97 -4.81
C LYS A 38 -9.18 4.88 -5.78
N ALA A 39 -9.75 3.69 -5.62
CA ALA A 39 -9.44 2.56 -6.51
C ALA A 39 -9.66 2.89 -8.00
N ALA A 40 -10.66 3.73 -8.31
CA ALA A 40 -10.95 4.18 -9.68
C ALA A 40 -9.89 5.13 -10.27
N GLU A 41 -9.00 5.71 -9.46
CA GLU A 41 -7.95 6.63 -9.90
C GLU A 41 -6.62 5.92 -10.19
N ILE A 42 -6.55 4.61 -9.94
CA ILE A 42 -5.36 3.80 -10.21
C ILE A 42 -5.26 3.54 -11.72
N VAL A 43 -4.13 3.90 -12.30
CA VAL A 43 -3.75 3.54 -13.68
C VAL A 43 -2.71 2.42 -13.61
N TRP A 44 -2.95 1.33 -14.33
CA TRP A 44 -2.08 0.14 -14.34
C TRP A 44 -1.05 0.19 -15.48
#